data_AF-A0AAU3NCZ5-F1
#
_entry.id   AF-A0AAU3NCZ5-F1
#
_cell.length_a   1.000
_cell.length_b   1.000
_cell.length_c   1.000
_cell.angle_alpha   90.00
_cell.angle_beta   90.00
_cell.angle_gamma   90.00
#
_symmetry.space_group_name_H-M   'P 1'
#
loop_
_entity.id
_entity.type
_entity.pdbx_description
1 polymer ?
#
loop_
_entity_poly.entity_id
_entity_poly.type
_entity_poly.pdbx_seq_one_letter_code
_entity_poly.pdbx_strand_id
1 'polypeptide(L)'
;MPAIEFIGYSREEAVERMERYIPLFAHLDWADDFIFQIESDNKVIGLNRIEQPLVRVRSRFPERIEITRDILRDHEDVESFVIDFRPRRVQD
;
A
#
# COMPACT_ATOMS: atom_id res chain seq x y z
N MET A 1 -1.01 4.13 11.17
CA MET A 1 -0.05 3.60 10.19
C MET A 1 -0.75 2.74 9.14
N PRO A 2 -1.12 3.35 8.01
CA PRO A 2 -1.39 2.63 6.77
C PRO A 2 -0.09 2.14 6.12
N ALA A 3 -0.13 0.92 5.59
CA ALA A 3 0.92 0.33 4.79
C ALA A 3 0.46 0.21 3.34
N ILE A 4 1.30 0.64 2.40
CA ILE A 4 1.09 0.48 0.97
C ILE A 4 2.08 -0.58 0.47
N GLU A 5 1.56 -1.72 0.02
CA GLU A 5 2.33 -2.77 -0.64
C GLU A 5 2.21 -2.67 -2.15
N PHE A 6 3.33 -2.89 -2.84
CA PHE A 6 3.39 -2.98 -4.30
C PHE A 6 3.33 -4.45 -4.72
N ILE A 7 2.22 -4.88 -5.32
CA ILE A 7 2.00 -6.28 -5.72
C ILE A 7 2.05 -6.38 -7.25
N GLY A 8 2.93 -7.23 -7.76
CA GLY A 8 3.11 -7.47 -9.20
C GLY A 8 4.03 -6.48 -9.89
N TYR A 9 4.61 -5.51 -9.16
CA TYR A 9 5.58 -4.57 -9.70
C TYR A 9 7.01 -5.09 -9.50
N SER A 10 7.90 -4.72 -10.41
CA SER A 10 9.34 -4.78 -10.14
C SER A 10 9.71 -3.80 -9.02
N ARG A 11 10.85 -4.06 -8.37
CA ARG A 11 11.40 -3.13 -7.38
C ARG A 11 11.56 -1.70 -7.91
N GLU A 12 12.02 -1.53 -9.16
CA GLU A 12 12.21 -0.21 -9.77
C GLU A 12 10.89 0.53 -9.94
N GLU A 13 9.88 -0.14 -10.49
CA GLU A 13 8.52 0.41 -10.65
C GLU A 13 7.86 0.76 -9.31
N ALA A 14 8.10 -0.05 -8.28
CA ALA A 14 7.60 0.19 -6.93
C ALA A 14 8.23 1.46 -6.31
N VAL A 15 9.55 1.65 -6.48
CA VAL A 15 10.25 2.86 -6.04
C VAL A 15 9.74 4.09 -6.78
N GLU A 16 9.60 4.02 -8.11
CA GLU A 16 9.08 5.14 -8.91
C GLU A 16 7.66 5.55 -8.47
N ARG A 17 6.81 4.58 -8.14
CA ARG A 17 5.46 4.84 -7.62
C ARG A 17 5.48 5.42 -6.22
N MET A 18 6.30 4.87 -5.33
CA MET A 18 6.49 5.41 -3.98
C MET A 18 6.83 6.90 -4.02
N GLU A 19 7.82 7.29 -4.81
CA GLU A 19 8.23 8.69 -4.96
C GLU A 19 7.09 9.57 -5.52
N ARG A 20 6.26 9.03 -6.42
CA ARG A 20 5.06 9.73 -6.93
C ARG A 20 3.96 9.86 -5.88
N TYR A 21 3.79 8.90 -4.98
CA TYR A 21 2.70 8.91 -4.00
C TYR A 21 3.00 9.74 -2.75
N ILE A 22 4.26 9.79 -2.30
CA ILE A 22 4.68 10.59 -1.14
C ILE A 22 4.05 12.00 -1.12
N PRO A 23 4.15 12.82 -2.18
CA PRO A 23 3.56 14.16 -2.18
C PRO A 23 2.02 14.16 -2.11
N LEU A 24 1.35 13.09 -2.56
CA LEU A 24 -0.12 13.00 -2.51
C LEU A 24 -0.62 12.92 -1.05
N PHE A 25 0.17 12.35 -0.15
CA PHE A 25 -0.20 12.17 1.26
C PHE A 25 0.31 13.27 2.18
N ALA A 26 1.22 14.13 1.71
CA ALA A 26 1.93 15.12 2.53
C ALA A 26 1.02 16.14 3.25
N HIS A 27 -0.23 16.29 2.81
CA HIS A 27 -1.22 17.19 3.43
C HIS A 27 -1.96 16.58 4.63
N LEU A 28 -1.75 15.29 4.92
CA LEU A 28 -2.43 14.58 6.01
C LEU A 28 -1.66 14.78 7.33
N ASP A 29 -2.36 15.07 8.43
CA ASP A 29 -1.76 15.26 9.77
C ASP A 29 -1.00 14.01 10.29
N TRP A 30 -1.16 12.88 9.62
CA TRP A 30 -0.54 11.60 9.94
C TRP A 30 0.28 11.05 8.76
N ALA A 31 0.73 11.92 7.84
CA ALA A 31 1.53 11.52 6.68
C ALA A 31 2.78 10.71 7.06
N ASP A 32 3.47 11.11 8.13
CA ASP A 32 4.68 10.42 8.62
C ASP A 32 4.41 9.00 9.16
N ASP A 33 3.15 8.63 9.38
CA ASP A 33 2.77 7.27 9.78
C ASP A 33 2.71 6.30 8.60
N PHE A 34 2.83 6.73 7.35
CA PHE A 34 2.80 5.81 6.21
C PHE A 34 4.06 4.95 6.17
N ILE A 35 3.87 3.68 5.81
CA ILE A 35 4.97 2.81 5.40
C ILE A 35 4.73 2.27 4.00
N PHE A 36 5.82 2.16 3.25
CA PHE A 36 5.84 1.52 1.94
C PHE A 36 6.54 0.18 2.04
N GLN A 37 5.90 -0.88 1.54
CA GLN A 37 6.44 -2.23 1.53
C GLN A 37 6.74 -2.63 0.10
N ILE A 38 8.04 -2.67 -0.20
CA ILE A 38 8.58 -3.09 -1.50
C ILE A 38 9.00 -4.55 -1.37
N GLU A 39 8.18 -5.43 -1.94
CA GLU A 39 8.45 -6.87 -1.97
C GLU A 39 9.53 -7.24 -3.00
N SER A 40 9.98 -8.48 -2.96
CA SER A 40 10.73 -9.06 -4.08
C SER A 40 9.86 -9.15 -5.33
N ASP A 41 10.47 -8.94 -6.50
CA ASP A 41 9.79 -9.00 -7.80
C ASP A 41 8.86 -10.22 -7.89
N ASN A 42 7.58 -9.93 -8.09
CA ASN A 42 6.54 -10.91 -8.32
C ASN A 42 5.66 -10.47 -9.49
N LYS A 43 4.79 -11.37 -9.95
CA LYS A 43 3.83 -11.06 -11.01
C LYS A 43 2.43 -11.42 -10.56
N VAL A 44 1.48 -10.53 -10.87
CA VAL A 44 0.04 -10.79 -10.73
C VAL A 44 -0.51 -11.00 -12.12
N ILE A 45 -0.96 -12.22 -12.39
CA ILE A 45 -1.49 -12.60 -13.70
C ILE A 45 -2.96 -12.96 -13.56
N GLY A 46 -3.82 -12.22 -14.25
CA GLY A 46 -5.26 -12.51 -14.29
C GLY A 46 -5.56 -13.80 -15.07
N LEU A 47 -6.77 -14.34 -14.90
CA LEU A 47 -7.21 -15.55 -15.64
C LEU A 47 -7.16 -15.39 -17.17
N ASN A 48 -7.25 -14.14 -17.65
CA ASN A 48 -7.08 -13.76 -19.06
C ASN A 48 -5.61 -13.71 -19.53
N ARG A 49 -4.65 -14.07 -18.67
CA ARG A 49 -3.20 -14.03 -18.90
C ARG A 49 -2.61 -12.61 -19.06
N ILE A 50 -3.33 -11.59 -18.62
CA ILE A 50 -2.84 -10.20 -18.60
C ILE A 50 -2.19 -9.94 -17.24
N GLU A 51 -1.04 -9.27 -17.26
CA GLU A 51 -0.36 -8.77 -16.06
C GLU A 51 -1.15 -7.59 -15.48
N GLN A 52 -1.52 -7.70 -14.20
CA GLN A 52 -2.40 -6.76 -13.50
C GLN A 52 -1.81 -6.44 -12.14
N PRO A 53 -0.72 -5.66 -12.10
CA PRO A 53 -0.15 -5.23 -10.83
C PRO A 53 -1.12 -4.29 -10.12
N LEU A 54 -1.04 -4.26 -8.80
CA LEU A 54 -1.95 -3.48 -7.96
C LEU A 54 -1.27 -3.05 -6.67
N VAL A 55 -1.81 -2.03 -6.03
CA VAL A 55 -1.37 -1.63 -4.69
C VAL A 55 -2.32 -2.15 -3.65
N ARG A 56 -1.78 -2.63 -2.53
CA ARG A 56 -2.57 -3.08 -1.39
C ARG A 56 -2.38 -2.14 -0.21
N VAL A 57 -3.49 -1.61 0.29
CA VAL A 57 -3.51 -0.73 1.46
C VAL A 57 -3.95 -1.52 2.70
N ARG A 58 -3.14 -1.53 3.75
CA ARG A 58 -3.47 -2.16 5.03
C ARG A 58 -3.40 -1.16 6.17
N SER A 59 -4.38 -1.16 7.07
CA SER A 59 -4.32 -0.34 8.28
C SER A 59 -5.19 -0.91 9.39
N ARG A 60 -4.91 -0.54 10.63
CA ARG A 60 -5.83 -0.75 11.76
C ARG A 60 -6.99 0.26 11.80
N PHE A 61 -6.88 1.32 11.00
CA PHE A 61 -7.77 2.47 10.98
C PHE A 61 -8.55 2.46 9.67
N PRO A 62 -9.80 1.97 9.64
CA PRO A 62 -10.61 1.90 8.43
C PRO A 62 -10.73 3.24 7.70
N GLU A 63 -10.89 4.34 8.44
CA GLU A 63 -10.99 5.69 7.90
C GLU A 63 -9.73 6.10 7.14
N ARG A 64 -8.54 5.67 7.60
CA ARG A 64 -7.29 5.95 6.89
C ARG A 64 -7.19 5.13 5.61
N ILE A 65 -7.77 3.93 5.57
CA ILE A 65 -7.85 3.11 4.34
C ILE A 65 -8.70 3.81 3.31
N GLU A 66 -9.90 4.26 3.69
CA GLU A 66 -10.81 4.97 2.79
C GLU A 66 -10.14 6.20 2.18
N ILE A 67 -9.53 7.05 3.00
CA ILE A 67 -8.78 8.23 2.53
C ILE A 67 -7.63 7.83 1.58
N THR A 68 -6.84 6.81 1.93
CA THR A 68 -5.71 6.38 1.10
C THR A 68 -6.19 5.84 -0.24
N ARG A 69 -7.27 5.05 -0.25
CA ARG A 69 -7.89 4.52 -1.46
C ARG A 69 -8.39 5.64 -2.35
N ASP A 70 -9.09 6.63 -1.77
CA ASP A 70 -9.62 7.75 -2.53
C ASP A 70 -8.51 8.58 -3.18
N ILE A 71 -7.38 8.77 -2.49
CA ILE A 71 -6.20 9.44 -3.06
C ILE A 71 -5.57 8.62 -4.19
N LEU A 72 -5.46 7.29 -4.04
CA LEU A 72 -4.77 6.42 -5.02
C LEU A 72 -5.65 5.94 -6.17
N ARG A 73 -6.98 6.06 -6.10
CA ARG A 73 -7.90 5.45 -7.08
C ARG A 73 -7.70 5.93 -8.51
N ASP A 74 -7.16 7.15 -8.69
CA ASP A 74 -6.92 7.74 -10.01
C ASP A 74 -5.53 7.33 -10.57
N HIS A 75 -4.76 6.58 -9.79
CA HIS A 75 -3.38 6.17 -10.10
C HIS A 75 -3.22 4.66 -10.23
N GLU A 76 -3.96 3.86 -9.46
CA GLU A 76 -3.76 2.42 -9.37
C GLU A 76 -5.06 1.64 -9.13
N ASP A 77 -5.03 0.35 -9.45
CA ASP A 77 -5.95 -0.62 -8.88
C ASP A 77 -5.61 -0.84 -7.40
N VAL A 78 -6.58 -0.60 -6.51
CA VAL A 78 -6.35 -0.64 -5.05
C VAL A 78 -7.13 -1.78 -4.38
N GLU A 79 -6.39 -2.72 -3.79
CA GLU A 79 -6.91 -3.70 -2.83
C GLU A 79 -6.77 -3.16 -1.40
N SER A 80 -7.65 -3.53 -0.47
CA SER A 80 -7.54 -3.05 0.91
C SER A 80 -7.95 -4.04 1.98
N PHE A 81 -7.25 -3.99 3.13
CA PHE A 81 -7.51 -4.83 4.30
C PHE A 81 -7.47 -4.02 5.59
N VAL A 82 -8.51 -4.17 6.41
CA VAL A 82 -8.42 -3.80 7.82
C VAL A 82 -7.66 -4.91 8.54
N ILE A 83 -6.59 -4.56 9.24
CA ILE A 83 -5.77 -5.52 9.99
C ILE A 83 -5.98 -5.36 11.50
N ASP A 84 -5.94 -6.48 12.23
CA ASP A 84 -5.75 -6.49 13.68
C ASP A 84 -4.26 -6.71 13.97
N PHE A 85 -3.62 -5.79 14.70
CA PHE A 85 -2.21 -5.93 15.09
C PHE A 85 -2.14 -6.28 16.57
N ARG A 86 -1.66 -7.48 16.86
CA ARG A 86 -1.39 -7.94 18.22
C ARG A 86 0.12 -7.80 18.50
N PRO A 87 0.54 -6.87 19.37
CA PRO A 87 1.95 -6.73 19.71
C PRO A 87 2.46 -8.02 20.35
N ARG A 88 3.73 -8.35 20.08
CA ARG A 88 4.41 -9.46 20.76
C ARG A 88 4.41 -9.19 22.27
N ARG A 89 4.04 -10.18 23.09
CA ARG A 89 4.24 -10.08 24.54
C ARG A 89 5.74 -10.01 24.79
N VAL A 90 6.21 -8.87 25.30
CA VAL A 90 7.56 -8.78 25.87
C VAL A 90 7.49 -9.55 27.18
N GLN A 91 8.21 -10.66 27.28
CA GLN A 91 8.47 -11.28 28.58
C GLN A 91 9.58 -10.45 29.23
N ASP A 92 9.28 -9.85 30.39
CA ASP A 92 10.26 -9.22 31.28
C ASP A 92 11.21 -10.27 31.88
#